data_AF-A0A1F2QXB1-F1
#
_entry.id   AF-A0A1F2QXB1-F1
#
_cell.length_a   1.000
_cell.length_b   1.000
_cell.length_c   1.000
_cell.angle_alpha   90.00
_cell.angle_beta   90.00
_cell.angle_gamma   90.00
#
_symmetry.space_group_name_H-M   'P 1'
#
loop_
_entity.id
_entity.type
_entity.pdbx_description
1 polymer ?
#
loop_
_entity_poly.entity_id
_entity_poly.type
_entity_poly.pdbx_seq_one_letter_code
_entity_poly.pdbx_strand_id
1 'polypeptide(L)'
;MRADLRLSDLRTRDKSASKLMNVKIPSHLSDAIQRVAKDLSASKTEVVIALLNEGLDVSADNLKGWKRPKNNLPPPKRICSMKGCGRAYVAMGFCANHYQAARRGKISAAS
;
A
#
# COMPACT_ATOMS: atom_id res chain seq x y z
N MET A 1 -11.63 -41.46 2.99
CA MET A 1 -11.80 -41.30 1.52
C MET A 1 -13.11 -40.56 1.30
N ARG A 2 -13.09 -39.26 0.96
CA ARG A 2 -14.32 -38.51 0.67
C ARG A 2 -14.66 -38.71 -0.80
N ALA A 3 -15.49 -39.72 -1.06
CA ALA A 3 -16.10 -39.98 -2.36
C ALA A 3 -17.33 -39.07 -2.47
N ASP A 4 -17.17 -37.92 -3.13
CA ASP A 4 -18.19 -37.21 -3.91
C ASP A 4 -17.70 -35.77 -4.17
N LEU A 5 -16.56 -35.66 -4.88
CA LEU A 5 -16.21 -34.39 -5.53
C LEU A 5 -17.07 -34.30 -6.80
N ARG A 6 -18.11 -33.46 -6.81
CA ARG A 6 -18.90 -33.23 -8.01
C ARG A 6 -18.12 -32.35 -8.99
N LEU A 7 -18.36 -32.52 -10.28
CA LEU A 7 -17.78 -31.66 -11.32
C LEU A 7 -18.13 -30.17 -11.10
N SER A 8 -19.25 -29.88 -10.44
CA SER A 8 -19.66 -28.55 -9.99
C SER A 8 -18.76 -27.97 -8.89
N ASP A 9 -18.22 -28.81 -8.01
CA ASP A 9 -17.35 -28.41 -6.90
C ASP A 9 -15.95 -27.99 -7.40
N LEU A 10 -15.52 -28.54 -8.53
CA LEU A 10 -14.35 -28.09 -9.29
C LEU A 10 -14.61 -26.84 -10.16
N ARG A 11 -15.89 -26.47 -10.34
CA ARG A 11 -16.35 -25.42 -11.27
C ARG A 11 -16.70 -24.10 -10.59
N THR A 12 -16.76 -24.05 -9.26
CA THR A 12 -16.57 -22.79 -8.52
C THR A 12 -15.11 -22.34 -8.67
N ARG A 13 -14.76 -21.97 -9.90
CA ARG A 13 -13.70 -21.00 -10.15
C ARG A 13 -14.18 -19.74 -9.48
N ASP A 14 -13.78 -19.54 -8.24
CA ASP A 14 -13.79 -18.22 -7.64
C ASP A 14 -12.99 -17.36 -8.62
N LYS A 15 -13.69 -16.62 -9.49
CA LYS A 15 -13.06 -15.73 -10.46
C LYS A 15 -12.50 -14.61 -9.61
N SER A 16 -11.33 -14.85 -9.03
CA SER A 16 -10.60 -13.86 -8.28
C SER A 16 -10.51 -12.62 -9.15
N ALA A 17 -11.03 -11.50 -8.64
CA ALA A 17 -11.17 -10.28 -9.43
C ALA A 17 -9.79 -9.84 -9.91
N SER A 18 -9.50 -10.04 -11.19
CA SER A 18 -8.23 -9.64 -11.78
C SER A 18 -8.20 -8.14 -11.96
N LYS A 19 -7.22 -7.46 -11.39
CA LYS A 19 -6.98 -6.02 -11.59
C LYS A 19 -5.76 -5.81 -12.48
N LEU A 20 -5.92 -5.01 -13.53
CA LEU A 20 -4.77 -4.59 -14.34
C LEU A 20 -3.86 -3.68 -13.52
N MET A 21 -2.55 -3.95 -13.57
CA MET A 21 -1.53 -3.16 -12.91
C MET A 21 -0.46 -2.78 -13.93
N ASN A 22 -0.30 -1.49 -14.19
CA ASN A 22 0.74 -0.97 -15.07
C ASN A 22 1.97 -0.62 -14.21
N VAL A 23 3.09 -1.31 -14.43
CA VAL A 23 4.34 -1.13 -13.70
C VAL A 23 5.48 -0.96 -14.69
N LYS A 24 6.32 0.03 -14.48
CA LYS A 24 7.58 0.17 -15.23
C LYS A 24 8.63 -0.73 -14.62
N ILE A 25 9.15 -1.66 -15.40
CA ILE A 25 10.28 -2.49 -15.02
C ILE A 25 11.49 -2.20 -15.93
N PRO A 26 12.72 -2.34 -15.44
CA PRO A 26 13.90 -2.35 -16.29
C PRO A 26 13.81 -3.41 -17.40
N SER A 27 14.38 -3.12 -18.57
CA SER A 27 14.36 -4.02 -19.74
C SER A 27 14.94 -5.39 -19.42
N HIS A 28 16.07 -5.44 -18.70
CA HIS A 28 16.73 -6.70 -18.34
C HIS A 28 15.84 -7.66 -17.54
N LEU A 29 14.90 -7.14 -16.72
CA LEU A 29 13.94 -7.98 -16.00
C LEU A 29 12.90 -8.57 -16.95
N SER A 30 12.40 -7.76 -17.89
CA SER A 30 11.48 -8.25 -18.93
C SER A 30 12.12 -9.35 -19.77
N ASP A 31 13.38 -9.17 -20.15
CA ASP A 31 14.13 -10.16 -20.94
C ASP A 31 14.40 -11.45 -20.14
N ALA A 32 14.67 -11.34 -18.84
CA ALA A 32 14.80 -12.49 -17.96
C ALA A 32 13.48 -13.27 -17.84
N ILE A 33 12.35 -12.58 -17.61
CA ILE A 33 11.02 -13.20 -17.55
C ILE A 33 10.70 -13.90 -18.86
N GLN A 34 11.00 -13.28 -20.00
CA GLN A 34 10.74 -13.87 -21.31
C GLN A 34 11.57 -15.14 -21.56
N ARG A 35 12.83 -15.18 -21.12
CA ARG A 35 13.67 -16.39 -21.19
C ARG A 35 13.08 -17.52 -20.35
N VAL A 36 12.74 -17.25 -19.10
CA VAL A 36 12.10 -18.23 -18.20
C VAL A 36 10.79 -18.77 -18.78
N ALA A 37 9.95 -17.89 -19.33
CA ALA A 37 8.70 -18.29 -19.97
C ALA A 37 8.94 -19.23 -21.16
N LYS A 38 9.98 -18.97 -21.98
CA LYS A 38 10.36 -19.83 -23.10
C LYS A 38 10.84 -21.20 -22.62
N ASP A 39 11.72 -21.23 -21.63
CA ASP A 39 12.32 -22.47 -21.11
C ASP A 39 11.27 -23.37 -20.44
N LEU A 40 10.26 -22.76 -19.79
CA LEU A 40 9.16 -23.47 -19.13
C LEU A 40 7.95 -23.72 -20.06
N SER A 41 7.99 -23.28 -21.32
CA SER A 41 6.84 -23.34 -22.24
C SER A 41 5.55 -22.74 -21.65
N ALA A 42 5.68 -21.64 -20.91
CA ALA A 42 4.61 -20.94 -20.21
C ALA A 42 4.43 -19.52 -20.75
N SER A 43 3.32 -18.87 -20.40
CA SER A 43 3.11 -17.45 -20.70
C SER A 43 3.94 -16.55 -19.78
N LYS A 44 4.32 -15.37 -20.27
CA LYS A 44 4.98 -14.33 -19.45
C LYS A 44 4.18 -13.99 -18.20
N THR A 45 2.85 -13.96 -18.32
CA THR A 45 1.94 -13.68 -17.22
C THR A 45 1.98 -14.76 -16.14
N GLU A 46 2.00 -16.05 -16.51
CA GLU A 46 2.10 -17.15 -15.54
C GLU A 46 3.42 -17.10 -14.77
N VAL A 47 4.54 -16.84 -15.46
CA VAL A 47 5.85 -16.68 -14.81
C VAL A 47 5.84 -15.49 -13.85
N VAL A 48 5.29 -14.35 -14.25
CA VAL A 48 5.16 -13.17 -13.38
C VAL A 48 4.31 -13.48 -12.15
N ILE A 49 3.17 -14.16 -12.32
CA ILE A 49 2.31 -14.54 -11.20
C ILE A 49 3.04 -15.49 -10.25
N ALA A 50 3.75 -16.49 -10.77
CA ALA A 50 4.52 -17.43 -9.96
C ALA A 50 5.62 -16.72 -9.14
N LEU A 51 6.39 -15.84 -9.78
CA LEU A 51 7.43 -15.04 -9.11
C LEU A 51 6.86 -14.12 -8.03
N LEU A 52 5.71 -13.49 -8.30
CA LEU A 52 5.04 -12.62 -7.33
C LEU A 52 4.49 -13.41 -6.15
N ASN A 53 3.88 -14.57 -6.38
CA ASN A 53 3.36 -15.41 -5.30
C ASN A 53 4.51 -15.86 -4.38
N GLU A 54 5.60 -16.37 -4.96
CA GLU A 54 6.78 -16.80 -4.20
C GLU A 54 7.40 -15.62 -3.43
N GLY A 55 7.61 -14.49 -4.11
CA GLY A 55 8.18 -13.30 -3.48
C GLY A 55 7.31 -12.75 -2.35
N LEU A 56 5.98 -12.81 -2.47
CA LEU A 56 5.04 -12.39 -1.45
C LEU A 56 4.99 -13.37 -0.26
N ASP A 57 5.07 -14.67 -0.51
CA ASP A 57 5.09 -15.68 0.55
C ASP A 57 6.36 -15.55 1.40
N VAL A 58 7.53 -15.50 0.73
CA VAL A 58 8.83 -15.24 1.38
C VAL A 58 8.80 -13.90 2.13
N SER A 59 8.22 -12.85 1.54
CA SER A 59 8.11 -11.56 2.23
C SER A 59 7.19 -11.61 3.44
N ALA A 60 6.05 -12.31 3.35
CA ALA A 60 5.11 -12.46 4.46
C ALA A 60 5.76 -13.17 5.64
N ASP A 61 6.52 -14.23 5.38
CA ASP A 61 7.27 -14.96 6.38
C ASP A 61 8.35 -14.11 7.04
N ASN A 62 9.17 -13.42 6.24
CA ASN A 62 10.23 -12.55 6.77
C ASN A 62 9.70 -11.34 7.54
N LEU A 63 8.50 -10.85 7.20
CA LEU A 63 7.85 -9.73 7.87
C LEU A 63 7.03 -10.15 9.10
N LYS A 64 6.97 -11.44 9.46
CA LYS A 64 6.32 -11.88 10.71
C LYS A 64 6.95 -11.21 11.92
N GLY A 65 6.17 -10.37 12.60
CA GLY A 65 6.65 -9.60 13.76
C GLY A 65 7.42 -8.33 13.42
N TRP A 66 7.65 -8.04 12.13
CA TRP A 66 8.21 -6.75 11.72
C TRP A 66 7.22 -5.64 12.05
N LYS A 67 7.66 -4.70 12.89
CA LYS A 67 6.90 -3.48 13.20
C LYS A 67 7.50 -2.33 12.41
N ARG A 68 6.65 -1.58 11.71
CA ARG A 68 7.05 -0.35 11.04
C ARG A 68 7.77 0.56 12.03
N PRO A 69 9.00 1.03 11.75
CA PRO A 69 9.69 1.94 12.64
C PRO A 69 8.82 3.19 12.83
N LYS A 70 8.60 3.59 14.09
CA LYS A 70 7.94 4.86 14.37
C LYS A 70 8.86 5.96 13.84
N ASN A 71 8.32 6.81 12.98
CA ASN A 71 9.09 7.92 12.46
C ASN A 71 9.27 8.93 13.62
N ASN A 72 10.46 8.98 14.21
CA ASN A 72 10.79 9.94 15.28
C ASN A 72 11.22 11.28 14.69
N LEU A 73 10.72 11.65 13.51
CA LEU A 73 10.99 12.97 12.96
C LEU A 73 10.44 13.98 13.97
N PRO A 74 11.26 14.93 14.45
CA PRO A 74 10.77 16.01 15.28
C PRO A 74 9.58 16.63 14.57
N PRO A 75 8.45 16.85 15.26
CA PRO A 75 7.36 17.58 14.64
C PRO A 75 7.98 18.88 14.11
N PRO A 76 7.72 19.23 12.84
CA PRO A 76 8.27 20.46 12.28
C PRO A 76 7.98 21.63 13.24
N LYS A 77 8.96 22.52 13.48
CA LYS A 77 8.82 23.71 14.34
C LYS A 77 7.78 24.66 13.74
N ARG A 78 6.52 24.32 13.95
CA ARG A 78 5.37 24.89 13.30
C ARG A 78 4.46 25.28 14.45
N ILE A 79 4.53 26.53 14.89
CA ILE A 79 3.73 27.05 16.03
C ILE A 79 2.44 27.66 15.46
N CYS A 80 1.33 27.48 16.18
CA CYS A 80 0.05 28.07 15.82
C CYS A 80 0.16 29.59 15.61
N SER A 81 -0.33 30.09 14.48
CA SER A 81 -0.37 31.53 14.14
C SER A 81 -1.36 32.34 14.99
N MET A 82 -2.08 31.72 15.92
CA MET A 82 -3.01 32.42 16.81
C MET A 82 -2.22 33.07 17.95
N LYS A 83 -2.43 34.36 18.16
CA LYS A 83 -1.80 35.13 19.25
C LYS A 83 -2.01 34.43 20.60
N GLY A 84 -0.93 34.20 21.34
CA GLY A 84 -0.96 33.50 22.62
C GLY A 84 -1.03 31.96 22.54
N CYS A 85 -1.03 31.36 21.35
CA CYS A 85 -1.05 29.91 21.19
C CYS A 85 0.34 29.33 20.91
N GLY A 86 0.98 28.75 21.92
CA GLY A 86 2.28 28.06 21.78
C GLY A 86 2.21 26.61 21.26
N ARG A 87 1.04 26.15 20.82
CA ARG A 87 0.85 24.75 20.38
C ARG A 87 1.37 24.53 18.96
N ALA A 88 1.84 23.33 18.66
CA ALA A 88 2.22 22.96 17.31
C ALA A 88 1.02 23.04 16.35
N TYR A 89 1.21 23.64 15.18
CA TYR A 89 0.22 23.69 14.13
C TYR A 89 0.14 22.37 13.38
N VAL A 90 -1.09 21.96 13.06
CA VAL A 90 -1.38 20.68 12.38
C VAL A 90 -1.73 20.91 10.92
N ALA A 91 -2.42 22.02 10.61
CA ALA A 91 -2.78 22.40 9.24
C ALA A 91 -3.05 23.91 9.14
N MET A 92 -2.79 24.52 7.98
CA MET A 92 -3.09 25.94 7.69
C MET A 92 -2.52 26.94 8.72
N GLY A 93 -1.38 26.63 9.35
CA GLY A 93 -0.80 27.48 10.40
C GLY A 93 -1.55 27.43 11.75
N PHE A 94 -2.56 26.58 11.91
CA PHE A 94 -3.33 26.45 13.15
C PHE A 94 -3.08 25.12 13.88
N CYS A 95 -3.09 25.14 15.22
CA CYS A 95 -3.14 23.93 16.04
C CYS A 95 -4.48 23.19 15.83
N ALA A 96 -4.59 21.93 16.24
CA ALA A 96 -5.80 21.12 16.00
C ALA A 96 -7.11 21.84 16.41
N ASN A 97 -7.12 22.51 17.57
CA ASN A 97 -8.29 23.23 18.08
C ASN A 97 -8.63 24.43 17.21
N HIS A 98 -7.62 25.26 16.89
CA HIS A 98 -7.83 26.41 16.03
C HIS A 98 -8.19 25.97 14.62
N TYR A 99 -7.54 24.97 14.04
CA TYR A 99 -7.91 24.43 12.73
C TYR A 99 -9.39 23.98 12.69
N GLN A 100 -9.87 23.30 13.72
CA GLN A 100 -11.29 22.94 13.81
C GLN A 100 -12.21 24.15 13.97
N ALA A 101 -11.79 25.17 14.72
CA ALA A 101 -12.52 26.43 14.80
C ALA A 101 -12.56 27.16 13.44
N ALA A 102 -11.45 27.17 12.67
CA ALA A 102 -11.37 27.78 11.33
C ALA A 102 -12.36 27.11 10.41
N ARG A 103 -12.32 25.77 10.39
CA ARG A 103 -13.18 24.94 9.57
C ARG A 103 -14.67 25.12 9.89
N ARG A 104 -15.00 25.51 11.13
CA ARG A 104 -16.36 25.79 11.59
C ARG A 104 -16.75 27.27 11.46
N GLY A 105 -15.89 28.12 10.88
CA GLY A 105 -16.12 29.56 10.73
C GLY A 105 -16.04 30.35 12.05
N LYS A 106 -15.41 29.79 13.08
CA LYS A 106 -15.39 30.33 14.46
C LYS A 106 -14.08 31.02 14.84
N ILE A 107 -13.21 31.36 13.89
CA ILE A 107 -12.00 32.15 14.18
C ILE A 107 -12.15 33.54 13.59
N SER A 108 -12.15 34.55 14.45
CA SER A 108 -11.71 35.89 14.10
C SER A 108 -10.18 35.90 14.09
N ALA A 109 -9.57 36.09 12.92
CA ALA A 109 -8.17 36.46 12.88
C ALA A 109 -8.01 37.75 13.70
N ALA A 110 -7.31 37.69 14.81
CA ALA A 110 -7.00 38.90 15.58
C ALA A 110 -6.00 39.73 14.78
N SER A 111 -6.36 41.00 14.61
CA SER A 111 -5.59 42.09 13.99
C SER A 111 -4.15 42.19 14.49
#